data_AF-A0A5R8YKC7-F1
#
_entry.id   AF-A0A5R8YKC7-F1
#
_cell.length_a   1.000
_cell.length_b   1.000
_cell.length_c   1.000
_cell.angle_alpha   90.00
_cell.angle_beta   90.00
_cell.angle_gamma   90.00
#
_symmetry.space_group_name_H-M   'P 1'
#
loop_
_entity.id
_entity.type
_entity.pdbx_description
1 polymer ?
#
loop_
_entity_poly.entity_id
_entity_poly.type
_entity_poly.pdbx_seq_one_letter_code
_entity_poly.pdbx_strand_id
1 'polypeptide(L)'
;QVQRDYTFTHPAYRQEHRASGPFLEHQSSDYERFDYPGRYKRDAVGKPFTENLITALRHDARIAEVQGDDVRLQPGLSFTLTGHPRDDLNVHWRVNSVVHKGSQFTSLQEEAAGVDQSTRYEQTAQLVPGRTEWRPAPLAKPRVDGPHMATVVGPPGEEIYCDEWGRVKVSFPWDRESNNNEFSSCWVRVSQGWAGGSWGSMAIPRIGQDVVIQYVNGDPDQPMITGRTYCGDQLPPYDLPDHKTRMTIKSQTHKGDGFNELRFEDELGRQEVFIHAQKDQN
;
A
#
# COMPACT_ATOMS: atom_id res chain seq x y z
N GLN A 1 -14.14 10.71 11.04
CA GLN A 1 -13.50 9.85 10.03
C GLN A 1 -14.12 8.47 10.11
N VAL A 2 -14.45 7.88 8.97
CA VAL A 2 -14.87 6.49 8.83
C VAL A 2 -13.99 5.82 7.80
N GLN A 3 -13.46 4.65 8.13
CA GLN A 3 -12.69 3.82 7.20
C GLN A 3 -13.30 2.43 7.10
N ARG A 4 -13.16 1.80 5.93
CA ARG A 4 -13.50 0.40 5.69
C ARG A 4 -12.38 -0.31 4.96
N ASP A 5 -12.32 -1.63 5.10
CA ASP A 5 -11.43 -2.49 4.33
C ASP A 5 -12.12 -3.83 4.05
N TYR A 6 -11.47 -4.66 3.24
CA TYR A 6 -11.89 -6.01 2.92
C TYR A 6 -10.78 -7.01 3.30
N THR A 7 -11.17 -8.10 3.97
CA THR A 7 -10.33 -9.28 4.14
C THR A 7 -11.08 -10.53 3.67
N PHE A 8 -10.42 -11.31 2.81
CA PHE A 8 -11.03 -12.51 2.22
C PHE A 8 -11.23 -13.63 3.25
N THR A 9 -10.49 -13.62 4.36
CA THR A 9 -10.66 -14.60 5.44
C THR A 9 -11.92 -14.35 6.27
N HIS A 10 -12.49 -13.14 6.22
CA HIS A 10 -13.71 -12.76 6.91
C HIS A 10 -14.57 -11.86 6.00
N PRO A 11 -15.07 -12.38 4.87
CA PRO A 11 -15.59 -11.55 3.77
C PRO A 11 -16.87 -10.79 4.12
N ALA A 12 -17.65 -11.27 5.09
CA ALA A 12 -18.85 -10.59 5.57
C ALA A 12 -18.54 -9.38 6.48
N TYR A 13 -17.36 -9.35 7.08
CA TYR A 13 -16.98 -8.29 8.01
C TYR A 13 -16.40 -7.09 7.25
N ARG A 14 -17.08 -5.94 7.34
CA ARG A 14 -16.75 -4.71 6.61
C ARG A 14 -15.50 -3.98 7.11
N GLN A 15 -14.92 -4.45 8.22
CA GLN A 15 -13.75 -3.81 8.85
C GLN A 15 -13.99 -2.29 9.01
N GLU A 16 -15.20 -1.90 9.43
CA GLU A 16 -15.56 -0.49 9.58
C GLU A 16 -15.09 0.04 10.93
N HIS A 17 -14.37 1.16 10.89
CA HIS A 17 -13.97 1.88 12.09
C HIS A 17 -14.31 3.35 11.96
N ARG A 18 -14.66 3.95 13.09
CA ARG A 18 -15.07 5.35 13.21
C ARG A 18 -14.24 6.02 14.29
N ALA A 19 -13.71 7.19 13.98
CA ALA A 19 -12.99 8.02 14.95
C ALA A 19 -13.38 9.49 14.79
N SER A 20 -13.53 10.17 15.92
CA SER A 20 -13.75 11.62 16.01
C SER A 20 -12.46 12.29 16.46
N GLY A 21 -12.15 13.45 15.88
CA GLY A 21 -10.96 14.21 16.26
C GLY A 21 -11.20 15.08 17.51
N PRO A 22 -10.14 15.69 18.05
CA PRO A 22 -10.26 16.64 19.16
C PRO A 22 -10.84 17.99 18.71
N PHE A 23 -11.20 18.82 19.69
CA PHE A 23 -11.64 20.22 19.53
C PHE A 23 -12.89 20.40 18.67
N LEU A 24 -13.99 19.74 19.07
CA LEU A 24 -15.27 19.73 18.34
C LEU A 24 -16.33 20.63 18.99
N GLU A 25 -16.03 21.31 20.10
CA GLU A 25 -16.98 22.06 20.92
C GLU A 25 -17.73 23.18 20.14
N HIS A 26 -17.14 23.63 19.04
CA HIS A 26 -17.69 24.68 18.16
C HIS A 26 -17.80 24.21 16.71
N GLN A 27 -17.85 22.90 16.45
CA GLN A 27 -17.98 22.33 15.12
C GLN A 27 -19.29 21.53 14.98
N SER A 28 -19.93 21.60 13.81
CA SER A 28 -21.04 20.70 13.50
C SER A 28 -20.54 19.26 13.36
N SER A 29 -21.33 18.31 13.86
CA SER A 29 -21.10 16.87 13.74
C SER A 29 -21.76 16.25 12.50
N ASP A 30 -22.33 17.06 11.61
CA ASP A 30 -23.16 16.58 10.49
C ASP A 30 -22.33 16.04 9.32
N TYR A 31 -21.05 16.42 9.25
CA TYR A 31 -20.15 16.04 8.16
C TYR A 31 -19.28 14.84 8.55
N GLU A 32 -19.34 13.80 7.71
CA GLU A 32 -18.50 12.63 7.80
C GLU A 32 -17.47 12.63 6.66
N ARG A 33 -16.20 12.33 6.99
CA ARG A 33 -15.20 11.92 6.00
C ARG A 33 -15.15 10.40 5.95
N PHE A 34 -15.50 9.81 4.81
CA PHE A 34 -15.39 8.38 4.52
C PHE A 34 -14.19 8.09 3.59
N ASP A 35 -13.51 6.96 3.78
CA ASP A 35 -12.38 6.54 2.95
C ASP A 35 -12.28 5.01 2.81
N TYR A 36 -11.80 4.55 1.65
CA TYR A 36 -11.54 3.13 1.35
C TYR A 36 -10.41 3.01 0.31
N PRO A 37 -9.45 2.07 0.46
CA PRO A 37 -9.33 1.11 1.56
C PRO A 37 -8.64 1.70 2.81
N GLY A 38 -9.00 1.20 3.99
CA GLY A 38 -8.41 1.57 5.27
C GLY A 38 -6.98 1.05 5.52
N ARG A 39 -6.54 0.06 4.74
CA ARG A 39 -5.23 -0.61 4.78
C ARG A 39 -4.96 -1.38 6.07
N TYR A 40 -5.97 -2.04 6.59
CA TYR A 40 -5.87 -2.91 7.75
C TYR A 40 -6.76 -4.13 7.56
N LYS A 41 -6.39 -5.24 8.21
CA LYS A 41 -7.11 -6.52 8.11
C LYS A 41 -7.71 -6.99 9.44
N ARG A 42 -7.52 -6.22 10.51
CA ARG A 42 -7.95 -6.53 11.87
C ARG A 42 -8.22 -5.24 12.65
N ASP A 43 -9.20 -5.28 13.55
CA ASP A 43 -9.57 -4.17 14.44
C ASP A 43 -8.41 -3.58 15.24
N ALA A 44 -7.53 -4.44 15.75
CA ALA A 44 -6.38 -4.04 16.57
C ALA A 44 -5.46 -3.04 15.84
N VAL A 45 -5.45 -3.06 14.51
CA VAL A 45 -4.71 -2.11 13.66
C VAL A 45 -5.62 -1.05 13.08
N GLY A 46 -6.85 -1.42 12.70
CA GLY A 46 -7.76 -0.51 12.01
C GLY A 46 -8.29 0.64 12.87
N LYS A 47 -8.57 0.38 14.16
CA LYS A 47 -8.97 1.44 15.11
C LYS A 47 -7.88 2.52 15.25
N PRO A 48 -6.62 2.19 15.63
CA PRO A 48 -5.59 3.21 15.74
C PRO A 48 -5.23 3.86 14.40
N PHE A 49 -5.35 3.16 13.26
CA PHE A 49 -5.17 3.80 11.94
C PHE A 49 -6.21 4.90 11.69
N THR A 50 -7.48 4.61 12.00
CA THR A 50 -8.59 5.56 11.82
C THR A 50 -8.45 6.77 12.75
N GLU A 51 -8.05 6.53 14.01
CA GLU A 51 -7.76 7.57 15.00
C GLU A 51 -6.57 8.44 14.58
N ASN A 52 -5.46 7.82 14.18
CA ASN A 52 -4.28 8.54 13.72
C ASN A 52 -4.57 9.40 12.48
N LEU A 53 -5.37 8.88 11.55
CA LEU A 53 -5.74 9.61 10.35
C LEU A 53 -6.58 10.84 10.67
N ILE A 54 -7.59 10.75 11.54
CA ILE A 54 -8.38 11.93 11.89
C ILE A 54 -7.56 12.96 12.66
N THR A 55 -6.64 12.53 13.52
CA THR A 55 -5.69 13.41 14.21
C THR A 55 -4.78 14.12 13.21
N ALA A 56 -4.25 13.42 12.20
CA ALA A 56 -3.42 13.99 11.15
C ALA A 56 -4.20 14.96 10.24
N LEU A 57 -5.44 14.62 9.87
CA LEU A 57 -6.29 15.49 9.06
C LEU A 57 -6.75 16.75 9.78
N ARG A 58 -6.66 16.79 11.11
CA ARG A 58 -7.02 17.95 11.95
C ARG A 58 -5.82 18.58 12.64
N HIS A 59 -4.60 18.29 12.17
CA HIS A 59 -3.37 18.77 12.78
C HIS A 59 -3.24 20.30 12.77
N ASP A 60 -3.96 20.96 11.86
CA ASP A 60 -4.05 22.41 11.65
C ASP A 60 -5.34 23.03 12.22
N ALA A 61 -6.23 22.23 12.84
CA ALA A 61 -7.52 22.71 13.32
C ALA A 61 -7.42 23.70 14.50
N ARG A 62 -6.32 23.65 15.27
CA ARG A 62 -6.03 24.58 16.36
C ARG A 62 -4.55 24.90 16.38
N ILE A 63 -4.22 26.04 15.78
CA ILE A 63 -2.86 26.59 15.74
C ILE A 63 -2.84 28.00 16.34
N ALA A 64 -1.67 28.43 16.79
CA ALA A 64 -1.39 29.83 17.11
C ALA A 64 -0.20 30.30 16.27
N GLU A 65 -0.36 31.43 15.60
CA GLU A 65 0.74 32.09 14.90
C GLU A 65 1.33 33.14 15.83
N VAL A 66 2.66 33.10 15.99
CA VAL A 66 3.37 34.00 16.90
C VAL A 66 4.54 34.66 16.18
N GLN A 67 4.83 35.89 16.56
CA GLN A 67 6.02 36.62 16.15
C GLN A 67 6.77 37.06 17.41
N GLY A 68 8.11 37.09 17.34
CA GLY A 68 8.93 37.57 18.44
C GLY A 68 10.42 37.56 18.11
N ASP A 69 11.24 37.65 19.13
CA ASP A 69 12.71 37.74 19.05
C ASP A 69 13.41 36.67 19.92
N ASP A 70 12.67 35.70 20.46
CA ASP A 70 13.25 34.61 21.24
C ASP A 70 13.90 33.55 20.35
N VAL A 71 15.23 33.57 20.30
CA VAL A 71 16.06 32.63 19.53
C VAL A 71 15.98 31.18 19.99
N ARG A 72 15.46 30.92 21.20
CA ARG A 72 15.35 29.57 21.77
C ARG A 72 14.18 28.79 21.18
N LEU A 73 13.29 29.45 20.43
CA LEU A 73 12.13 28.81 19.85
C LEU A 73 12.57 27.87 18.72
N GLN A 74 12.37 26.56 18.91
CA GLN A 74 12.75 25.53 17.93
C GLN A 74 11.62 24.51 17.75
N PRO A 75 11.41 23.95 16.53
CA PRO A 75 10.40 22.94 16.30
C PRO A 75 10.57 21.73 17.23
N GLY A 76 9.47 21.21 17.76
CA GLY A 76 9.44 20.09 18.70
C GLY A 76 9.59 20.49 20.17
N LEU A 77 10.15 21.66 20.48
CA LEU A 77 10.19 22.16 21.86
C LEU A 77 8.82 22.67 22.30
N SER A 78 8.56 22.53 23.60
CA SER A 78 7.33 23.01 24.22
C SER A 78 7.62 23.95 25.38
N PHE A 79 6.70 24.88 25.62
CA PHE A 79 6.81 25.90 26.65
C PHE A 79 5.42 26.30 27.15
N THR A 80 5.38 26.93 28.32
CA THR A 80 4.14 27.54 28.85
C THR A 80 4.14 29.02 28.50
N LEU A 81 3.12 29.47 27.76
CA LEU A 81 2.93 30.89 27.51
C LEU A 81 2.46 31.57 28.81
N THR A 82 3.03 32.75 29.10
CA THR A 82 2.64 33.56 30.26
C THR A 82 2.54 35.03 29.84
N GLY A 83 1.75 35.82 30.56
CA GLY A 83 1.60 37.26 30.32
C GLY A 83 0.76 37.65 29.12
N HIS A 84 0.09 36.70 28.44
CA HIS A 84 -0.84 37.01 27.36
C HIS A 84 -2.14 37.63 27.94
N PRO A 85 -2.68 38.73 27.38
CA PRO A 85 -3.90 39.38 27.90
C PRO A 85 -5.15 38.50 27.92
N ARG A 86 -5.19 37.50 27.04
CA ARG A 86 -6.18 36.42 27.09
C ARG A 86 -5.67 35.26 27.92
N ASP A 87 -6.29 35.04 29.07
CA ASP A 87 -5.90 34.00 30.03
C ASP A 87 -6.00 32.57 29.46
N ASP A 88 -6.93 32.31 28.55
CA ASP A 88 -7.10 31.01 27.90
C ASP A 88 -5.93 30.61 26.99
N LEU A 89 -5.08 31.56 26.61
CA LEU A 89 -3.87 31.33 25.81
C LEU A 89 -2.62 31.10 26.66
N ASN A 90 -2.64 31.43 27.96
CA ASN A 90 -1.55 31.20 28.91
C ASN A 90 -1.45 29.72 29.32
N VAL A 91 -1.26 28.85 28.32
CA VAL A 91 -1.24 27.39 28.44
C VAL A 91 0.04 26.81 27.85
N HIS A 92 0.16 25.48 27.88
CA HIS A 92 1.29 24.77 27.29
C HIS A 92 1.15 24.68 25.77
N TRP A 93 2.17 25.15 25.06
CA TRP A 93 2.29 25.16 23.60
C TRP A 93 3.51 24.37 23.15
N ARG A 94 3.45 23.80 21.96
CA ARG A 94 4.59 23.17 21.28
C ARG A 94 4.81 23.84 19.93
N VAL A 95 6.07 24.10 19.60
CA VAL A 95 6.46 24.69 18.32
C VAL A 95 6.35 23.63 17.22
N ASN A 96 5.56 23.92 16.19
CA ASN A 96 5.40 23.07 15.01
C ASN A 96 6.38 23.48 13.90
N SER A 97 6.45 24.77 13.61
CA SER A 97 7.36 25.34 12.61
C SER A 97 7.82 26.72 13.08
N VAL A 98 9.02 27.13 12.66
CA VAL A 98 9.57 28.46 12.93
C VAL A 98 10.40 28.92 11.75
N VAL A 99 10.30 30.20 11.41
CA VAL A 99 11.13 30.89 10.44
C VAL A 99 11.90 31.95 11.20
N HIS A 100 13.23 31.86 11.17
CA HIS A 100 14.12 32.85 11.77
C HIS A 100 14.66 33.77 10.69
N LYS A 101 14.66 35.07 10.96
CA LYS A 101 15.21 36.08 10.07
C LYS A 101 16.11 37.01 10.86
N GLY A 102 17.36 37.12 10.41
CA GLY A 102 18.35 38.03 10.94
C GLY A 102 18.82 39.00 9.88
N SER A 103 19.09 40.24 10.27
CA SER A 103 19.78 41.22 9.43
C SER A 103 20.94 41.82 10.20
N GLN A 104 22.11 41.85 9.58
CA GLN A 104 23.33 42.45 10.12
C GLN A 104 23.88 43.43 9.09
N PHE A 105 24.26 44.63 9.54
CA PHE A 105 24.83 45.67 8.70
C PHE A 105 26.37 45.63 8.79
N THR A 106 27.06 46.07 7.74
CA THR A 106 28.52 46.24 7.79
C THR A 106 28.87 47.55 8.51
N SER A 107 30.06 47.64 9.09
CA SER A 107 30.51 48.79 9.88
C SER A 107 30.39 50.14 9.14
N LEU A 108 30.61 50.17 7.82
CA LEU A 108 30.43 51.36 6.97
C LEU A 108 28.96 51.79 6.78
N GLN A 109 28.02 50.85 6.89
CA GLN A 109 26.58 51.11 6.76
C GLN A 109 25.97 51.55 8.10
N GLU A 110 26.51 51.08 9.22
CA GLU A 110 26.12 51.50 10.56
C GLU A 110 26.51 52.96 10.87
N GLU A 111 27.63 53.46 10.32
CA GLU A 111 28.04 54.87 10.49
C GLU A 111 27.25 55.84 9.59
N ALA A 112 26.72 55.37 8.45
CA ALA A 112 26.03 56.20 7.45
C ALA A 112 24.51 56.29 7.68
N ALA A 113 23.92 55.39 8.46
CA ALA A 113 22.50 55.35 8.75
C ALA A 113 22.25 55.57 10.25
N GLY A 114 21.22 56.35 10.59
CA GLY A 114 20.80 56.54 11.97
C GLY A 114 20.40 55.24 12.68
N VAL A 115 20.05 55.34 13.96
CA VAL A 115 19.72 54.26 14.93
C VAL A 115 18.77 53.15 14.41
N ASP A 116 18.10 53.36 13.28
CA ASP A 116 17.25 52.41 12.58
C ASP A 116 17.98 51.28 11.81
N GLN A 117 19.32 51.24 11.78
CA GLN A 117 20.10 50.15 11.14
C GLN A 117 21.01 49.40 12.13
N SER A 118 20.41 48.79 13.16
CA SER A 118 21.10 47.87 14.08
C SER A 118 20.96 46.40 13.65
N THR A 119 21.80 45.51 14.19
CA THR A 119 21.60 44.06 14.07
C THR A 119 20.23 43.67 14.63
N ARG A 120 19.41 43.03 13.81
CA ARG A 120 18.03 42.65 14.15
C ARG A 120 17.82 41.16 13.98
N TYR A 121 17.01 40.61 14.87
CA TYR A 121 16.52 39.24 14.82
C TYR A 121 15.00 39.25 15.01
N GLU A 122 14.31 38.52 14.16
CA GLU A 122 12.88 38.26 14.27
C GLU A 122 12.60 36.79 13.96
N GLN A 123 11.56 36.24 14.57
CA GLN A 123 11.01 34.94 14.21
C GLN A 123 9.51 35.03 14.02
N THR A 124 9.00 34.16 13.14
CA THR A 124 7.58 33.83 13.06
C THR A 124 7.43 32.32 13.22
N ALA A 125 6.50 31.87 14.06
CA ALA A 125 6.31 30.45 14.34
C ALA A 125 4.84 30.06 14.37
N GLN A 126 4.60 28.79 14.08
CA GLN A 126 3.31 28.14 14.32
C GLN A 126 3.42 27.23 15.53
N LEU A 127 2.49 27.41 16.46
CA LEU A 127 2.38 26.64 17.68
C LEU A 127 1.13 25.77 17.63
N VAL A 128 1.22 24.61 18.28
CA VAL A 128 0.09 23.70 18.51
C VAL A 128 -0.09 23.47 20.01
N PRO A 129 -1.31 23.17 20.49
CA PRO A 129 -1.53 22.85 21.89
C PRO A 129 -0.60 21.73 22.36
N GLY A 130 0.21 22.00 23.39
CA GLY A 130 1.32 21.11 23.75
C GLY A 130 0.91 19.81 24.44
N ARG A 131 -0.37 19.65 24.81
CA ARG A 131 -0.93 18.41 25.37
C ARG A 131 -1.71 17.58 24.35
N THR A 132 -1.91 18.11 23.15
CA THR A 132 -2.63 17.41 22.09
C THR A 132 -1.66 16.56 21.28
N GLU A 133 -2.11 15.35 20.95
CA GLU A 133 -1.41 14.53 19.98
C GLU A 133 -1.43 15.24 18.62
N TRP A 134 -0.25 15.49 18.07
CA TRP A 134 -0.10 16.11 16.76
C TRP A 134 0.48 15.08 15.81
N ARG A 135 -0.07 15.02 14.60
CA ARG A 135 0.43 14.15 13.53
C ARG A 135 0.56 14.98 12.26
N PRO A 136 1.63 14.82 11.49
CA PRO A 136 1.74 15.51 10.21
C PRO A 136 0.65 15.03 9.25
N ALA A 137 0.32 15.86 8.26
CA ALA A 137 -0.56 15.44 7.17
C ALA A 137 -0.04 14.15 6.52
N PRO A 138 -0.93 13.19 6.19
CA PRO A 138 -0.51 11.92 5.60
C PRO A 138 0.07 12.15 4.21
N LEU A 139 1.24 11.54 3.95
CA LEU A 139 1.84 11.56 2.63
C LEU A 139 1.05 10.67 1.66
N ALA A 140 1.09 11.04 0.38
CA ALA A 140 0.57 10.17 -0.67
C ALA A 140 1.32 8.83 -0.65
N LYS A 141 0.57 7.71 -0.61
CA LYS A 141 1.17 6.38 -0.70
C LYS A 141 1.65 6.12 -2.12
N PRO A 142 2.79 5.42 -2.31
CA PRO A 142 3.19 4.91 -3.62
C PRO A 142 2.05 4.10 -4.27
N ARG A 143 1.91 4.24 -5.58
CA ARG A 143 0.94 3.51 -6.39
C ARG A 143 1.64 2.84 -7.55
N VAL A 144 1.12 1.70 -7.94
CA VAL A 144 1.53 1.00 -9.15
C VAL A 144 0.43 1.18 -10.19
N ASP A 145 0.79 1.73 -11.34
CA ASP A 145 -0.16 2.11 -12.39
C ASP A 145 -0.61 0.93 -13.25
N GLY A 146 0.20 -0.13 -13.34
CA GLY A 146 -0.04 -1.26 -14.24
C GLY A 146 0.37 -2.61 -13.66
N PRO A 147 0.07 -3.70 -14.37
CA PRO A 147 0.49 -5.02 -13.93
C PRO A 147 2.01 -5.20 -14.07
N HIS A 148 2.57 -6.08 -13.24
CA HIS A 148 3.95 -6.53 -13.34
C HIS A 148 4.02 -8.03 -13.65
N MET A 149 5.13 -8.45 -14.26
CA MET A 149 5.49 -9.86 -14.34
C MET A 149 6.19 -10.29 -13.05
N ALA A 150 5.95 -11.52 -12.63
CA ALA A 150 6.65 -12.15 -11.52
C ALA A 150 6.77 -13.66 -11.78
N THR A 151 7.75 -14.29 -11.17
CA THR A 151 8.00 -15.73 -11.29
C THR A 151 7.58 -16.41 -10.01
N VAL A 152 6.85 -17.53 -10.09
CA VAL A 152 6.42 -18.29 -8.91
C VAL A 152 7.62 -18.97 -8.26
N VAL A 153 7.71 -18.90 -6.94
CA VAL A 153 8.84 -19.43 -6.15
C VAL A 153 8.37 -20.26 -4.96
N GLY A 154 9.25 -21.11 -4.44
CA GLY A 154 8.99 -21.95 -3.28
C GLY A 154 10.26 -22.66 -2.79
N PRO A 155 10.11 -23.61 -1.85
CA PRO A 155 11.23 -24.32 -1.26
C PRO A 155 12.01 -25.15 -2.29
N PRO A 156 13.31 -25.41 -2.05
CA PRO A 156 14.10 -26.26 -2.94
C PRO A 156 13.54 -27.68 -3.01
N GLY A 157 13.49 -28.23 -4.23
CA GLY A 157 13.00 -29.60 -4.49
C GLY A 157 11.48 -29.74 -4.59
N GLU A 158 10.73 -28.64 -4.40
CA GLU A 158 9.30 -28.62 -4.66
C GLU A 158 8.96 -28.09 -6.05
N GLU A 159 7.86 -28.59 -6.60
CA GLU A 159 7.33 -28.16 -7.90
C GLU A 159 6.08 -27.26 -7.72
N ILE A 160 5.32 -27.49 -6.64
CA ILE A 160 4.09 -26.77 -6.32
C ILE A 160 4.17 -26.35 -4.86
N TYR A 161 4.06 -25.05 -4.60
CA TYR A 161 4.06 -24.51 -3.24
C TYR A 161 2.89 -23.55 -3.06
N CYS A 162 1.83 -24.04 -2.44
CA CYS A 162 0.62 -23.28 -2.17
C CYS A 162 0.09 -23.50 -0.75
N ASP A 163 -0.77 -22.61 -0.29
CA ASP A 163 -1.47 -22.75 0.98
C ASP A 163 -2.92 -23.25 0.81
N GLU A 164 -3.65 -23.31 1.92
CA GLU A 164 -5.05 -23.74 2.02
C GLU A 164 -6.04 -22.94 1.14
N TRP A 165 -5.64 -21.77 0.64
CA TRP A 165 -6.44 -20.90 -0.23
C TRP A 165 -6.00 -20.95 -1.69
N GLY A 166 -5.03 -21.81 -2.04
CA GLY A 166 -4.43 -21.86 -3.37
C GLY A 166 -3.59 -20.62 -3.70
N ARG A 167 -3.09 -19.91 -2.68
CA ARG A 167 -2.13 -18.81 -2.86
C ARG A 167 -0.76 -19.37 -3.13
N VAL A 168 0.06 -18.64 -3.88
CA VAL A 168 1.46 -18.99 -4.15
C VAL A 168 2.37 -17.85 -3.72
N LYS A 169 3.68 -18.10 -3.69
CA LYS A 169 4.69 -17.05 -3.53
C LYS A 169 5.32 -16.73 -4.88
N VAL A 170 5.75 -15.49 -5.03
CA VAL A 170 6.38 -14.98 -6.25
C VAL A 170 7.66 -14.22 -5.95
N SER A 171 8.53 -14.11 -6.94
CA SER A 171 9.65 -13.18 -6.95
C SER A 171 9.46 -12.17 -8.07
N PHE A 172 9.79 -10.92 -7.79
CA PHE A 172 9.68 -9.83 -8.75
C PHE A 172 11.04 -9.57 -9.41
N PRO A 173 11.09 -9.23 -10.71
CA PRO A 173 12.37 -9.00 -11.40
C PRO A 173 13.13 -7.77 -10.91
N TRP A 174 12.44 -6.83 -10.24
CA TRP A 174 13.06 -5.65 -9.61
C TRP A 174 13.48 -5.89 -8.16
N ASP A 175 13.15 -7.04 -7.57
CA ASP A 175 13.59 -7.39 -6.23
C ASP A 175 15.07 -7.81 -6.28
N ARG A 176 15.89 -7.10 -5.50
CA ARG A 176 17.35 -7.26 -5.45
C ARG A 176 17.82 -7.96 -4.19
N GLU A 177 16.93 -8.13 -3.20
CA GLU A 177 17.30 -8.58 -1.85
C GLU A 177 16.85 -10.01 -1.58
N SER A 178 15.80 -10.50 -2.24
CA SER A 178 15.37 -11.88 -2.04
C SER A 178 16.19 -12.91 -2.81
N ASN A 179 16.14 -14.15 -2.32
CA ASN A 179 16.89 -15.28 -2.86
C ASN A 179 16.06 -16.13 -3.84
N ASN A 180 14.99 -15.57 -4.42
CA ASN A 180 14.06 -16.28 -5.31
C ASN A 180 13.53 -17.61 -4.72
N ASN A 181 13.09 -17.57 -3.46
CA ASN A 181 12.69 -18.76 -2.70
C ASN A 181 11.38 -18.53 -1.92
N GLU A 182 11.03 -19.46 -1.03
CA GLU A 182 9.83 -19.39 -0.21
C GLU A 182 9.74 -18.19 0.73
N PHE A 183 10.77 -17.34 0.84
CA PHE A 183 10.76 -16.12 1.63
C PHE A 183 10.67 -14.84 0.79
N SER A 184 10.69 -14.93 -0.54
CA SER A 184 10.72 -13.76 -1.44
C SER A 184 9.49 -12.85 -1.36
N SER A 185 8.33 -13.39 -0.97
CA SER A 185 7.11 -12.59 -0.86
C SER A 185 6.11 -13.12 0.16
N CYS A 186 5.03 -12.34 0.34
CA CYS A 186 3.82 -12.79 1.00
C CYS A 186 3.06 -13.82 0.14
N TRP A 187 2.02 -14.43 0.72
CA TRP A 187 1.11 -15.28 -0.03
C TRP A 187 0.21 -14.45 -0.95
N VAL A 188 0.30 -14.69 -2.26
CA VAL A 188 -0.42 -13.96 -3.30
C VAL A 188 -1.60 -14.79 -3.81
N ARG A 189 -2.80 -14.21 -3.81
CA ARG A 189 -4.01 -14.88 -4.33
C ARG A 189 -3.98 -14.99 -5.85
N VAL A 190 -4.50 -16.10 -6.36
CA VAL A 190 -4.55 -16.42 -7.79
C VAL A 190 -5.98 -16.34 -8.28
N SER A 191 -6.23 -15.48 -9.27
CA SER A 191 -7.49 -15.44 -10.00
C SER A 191 -7.73 -16.77 -10.70
N GLN A 192 -8.95 -17.30 -10.61
CA GLN A 192 -9.36 -18.54 -11.25
C GLN A 192 -10.39 -18.23 -12.35
N GLY A 193 -10.46 -19.08 -13.38
CA GLY A 193 -11.44 -18.93 -14.45
C GLY A 193 -12.89 -19.09 -13.96
N TRP A 194 -13.09 -19.85 -12.87
CA TRP A 194 -14.39 -20.04 -12.23
C TRP A 194 -14.21 -20.37 -10.74
N ALA A 195 -14.76 -19.57 -9.82
CA ALA A 195 -14.59 -19.78 -8.38
C ALA A 195 -15.92 -19.66 -7.62
N GLY A 196 -16.40 -20.77 -7.07
CA GLY A 196 -17.58 -20.86 -6.21
C GLY A 196 -17.27 -21.49 -4.85
N GLY A 197 -18.25 -21.49 -3.94
CA GLY A 197 -18.11 -22.09 -2.62
C GLY A 197 -17.98 -23.62 -2.71
N SER A 198 -16.75 -24.12 -2.74
CA SER A 198 -16.39 -25.55 -2.92
C SER A 198 -16.65 -26.13 -4.31
N TRP A 199 -16.72 -25.30 -5.35
CA TRP A 199 -16.86 -25.73 -6.76
C TRP A 199 -16.22 -24.71 -7.71
N GLY A 200 -15.86 -25.12 -8.93
CA GLY A 200 -15.24 -24.26 -9.94
C GLY A 200 -14.00 -24.88 -10.58
N SER A 201 -13.13 -24.04 -11.16
CA SER A 201 -11.84 -24.42 -11.72
C SER A 201 -10.70 -24.04 -10.77
N MET A 202 -9.69 -24.90 -10.71
CA MET A 202 -8.48 -24.67 -9.95
C MET A 202 -7.28 -25.15 -10.76
N ALA A 203 -6.43 -24.22 -11.16
CA ALA A 203 -5.10 -24.53 -11.64
C ALA A 203 -4.13 -23.77 -10.73
N ILE A 204 -3.21 -24.44 -10.05
CA ILE A 204 -2.24 -23.76 -9.18
C ILE A 204 -0.98 -23.46 -10.00
N PRO A 205 -0.50 -22.21 -10.04
CA PRO A 205 0.78 -21.89 -10.66
C PRO A 205 1.92 -22.70 -10.03
N ARG A 206 2.77 -23.32 -10.85
CA ARG A 206 3.93 -24.10 -10.40
C ARG A 206 5.15 -23.22 -10.22
N ILE A 207 6.09 -23.65 -9.39
CA ILE A 207 7.37 -22.96 -9.20
C ILE A 207 8.08 -22.84 -10.55
N GLY A 208 8.65 -21.68 -10.80
CA GLY A 208 9.25 -21.29 -12.08
C GLY A 208 8.28 -20.59 -13.01
N GLN A 209 6.96 -20.76 -12.89
CA GLN A 209 6.01 -20.20 -13.86
C GLN A 209 5.88 -18.69 -13.79
N ASP A 210 5.76 -18.05 -14.97
CA ASP A 210 5.53 -16.61 -15.08
C ASP A 210 4.05 -16.25 -14.92
N VAL A 211 3.80 -15.27 -14.06
CA VAL A 211 2.47 -14.79 -13.69
C VAL A 211 2.36 -13.28 -13.83
N VAL A 212 1.14 -12.82 -14.11
CA VAL A 212 0.80 -11.39 -14.19
C VAL A 212 0.24 -10.97 -12.84
N ILE A 213 0.93 -10.03 -12.18
CA ILE A 213 0.55 -9.44 -10.90
C ILE A 213 -0.17 -8.12 -11.13
N GLN A 214 -1.39 -8.01 -10.61
CA GLN A 214 -2.06 -6.73 -10.40
C GLN A 214 -2.07 -6.37 -8.92
N TYR A 215 -2.31 -5.08 -8.66
CA TYR A 215 -2.30 -4.50 -7.33
C TYR A 215 -3.69 -3.97 -7.01
N VAL A 216 -4.35 -4.51 -5.99
CA VAL A 216 -5.72 -4.10 -5.63
C VAL A 216 -5.70 -2.61 -5.25
N ASN A 217 -6.52 -1.80 -5.92
CA ASN A 217 -6.54 -0.33 -5.80
C ASN A 217 -5.21 0.36 -6.19
N GLY A 218 -4.32 -0.32 -6.93
CA GLY A 218 -2.98 0.14 -7.26
C GLY A 218 -2.03 0.17 -6.05
N ASP A 219 -2.36 -0.54 -4.97
CA ASP A 219 -1.57 -0.59 -3.74
C ASP A 219 -0.46 -1.67 -3.85
N PRO A 220 0.84 -1.30 -3.80
CA PRO A 220 1.96 -2.24 -3.87
C PRO A 220 1.89 -3.38 -2.84
N ASP A 221 1.25 -3.13 -1.69
CA ASP A 221 1.12 -4.11 -0.59
C ASP A 221 -0.05 -5.08 -0.77
N GLN A 222 -0.80 -4.99 -1.87
CA GLN A 222 -1.95 -5.84 -2.16
C GLN A 222 -1.82 -6.54 -3.53
N PRO A 223 -0.76 -7.35 -3.75
CA PRO A 223 -0.60 -8.09 -4.99
C PRO A 223 -1.66 -9.19 -5.16
N MET A 224 -2.05 -9.44 -6.41
CA MET A 224 -2.95 -10.50 -6.83
C MET A 224 -2.53 -10.99 -8.22
N ILE A 225 -2.42 -12.31 -8.40
CA ILE A 225 -2.17 -12.90 -9.71
C ILE A 225 -3.46 -12.87 -10.51
N THR A 226 -3.46 -12.22 -11.67
CA THR A 226 -4.64 -12.10 -12.55
C THR A 226 -4.50 -12.83 -13.87
N GLY A 227 -3.30 -13.31 -14.20
CA GLY A 227 -3.02 -13.97 -15.46
C GLY A 227 -1.73 -14.77 -15.44
N ARG A 228 -1.50 -15.48 -16.54
CA ARG A 228 -0.30 -16.28 -16.80
C ARG A 228 0.11 -16.05 -18.25
N THR A 229 1.39 -16.19 -18.51
CA THR A 229 1.93 -16.08 -19.86
C THR A 229 2.97 -17.17 -20.08
N TYR A 230 3.04 -17.67 -21.30
CA TYR A 230 4.21 -18.42 -21.76
C TYR A 230 5.39 -17.44 -21.94
N CYS A 231 6.60 -17.92 -21.73
CA CYS A 231 7.84 -17.16 -21.88
C CYS A 231 8.91 -18.03 -22.58
N GLY A 232 10.13 -17.51 -22.75
CA GLY A 232 11.15 -18.13 -23.61
C GLY A 232 11.58 -19.54 -23.18
N ASP A 233 11.48 -19.84 -21.89
CA ASP A 233 11.77 -21.15 -21.29
C ASP A 233 10.50 -21.93 -20.89
N GLN A 234 9.32 -21.33 -21.08
CA GLN A 234 8.01 -21.95 -20.85
C GLN A 234 7.16 -21.79 -22.08
N LEU A 235 7.40 -22.68 -23.04
CA LEU A 235 6.75 -22.63 -24.33
C LEU A 235 5.28 -23.06 -24.25
N PRO A 236 4.45 -22.60 -25.21
CA PRO A 236 3.11 -23.14 -25.39
C PRO A 236 3.11 -24.68 -25.54
N PRO A 237 2.00 -25.38 -25.24
CA PRO A 237 1.98 -26.85 -25.20
C PRO A 237 2.18 -27.52 -26.57
N TYR A 238 2.07 -26.74 -27.64
CA TYR A 238 2.25 -27.14 -29.03
C TYR A 238 3.04 -26.06 -29.77
N ASP A 239 3.81 -26.48 -30.76
CA ASP A 239 4.59 -25.56 -31.60
C ASP A 239 3.67 -24.57 -32.33
N LEU A 240 3.95 -23.28 -32.15
CA LEU A 240 3.26 -22.18 -32.81
C LEU A 240 4.25 -21.48 -33.76
N PRO A 241 3.78 -21.03 -34.94
CA PRO A 241 2.37 -20.90 -35.37
C PRO A 241 1.76 -22.14 -36.05
N ASP A 242 2.48 -23.26 -36.16
CA ASP A 242 2.06 -24.45 -36.93
C ASP A 242 0.75 -25.06 -36.43
N HIS A 243 0.49 -25.00 -35.12
CA HIS A 243 -0.72 -25.55 -34.49
C HIS A 243 -1.69 -24.47 -33.98
N LYS A 244 -1.78 -23.33 -34.67
CA LYS A 244 -2.63 -22.17 -34.29
C LYS A 244 -4.14 -22.45 -34.19
N THR A 245 -4.63 -23.53 -34.79
CA THR A 245 -6.05 -23.95 -34.77
C THR A 245 -6.37 -24.87 -33.59
N ARG A 246 -5.39 -25.19 -32.73
CA ARG A 246 -5.60 -26.06 -31.57
C ARG A 246 -5.91 -25.26 -30.31
N MET A 247 -6.96 -25.70 -29.61
CA MET A 247 -7.21 -25.33 -28.22
C MET A 247 -6.87 -26.53 -27.34
N THR A 248 -6.16 -26.33 -26.23
CA THR A 248 -5.83 -27.43 -25.29
C THR A 248 -5.91 -27.01 -23.82
N ILE A 249 -6.28 -27.98 -22.99
CA ILE A 249 -6.05 -27.99 -21.55
C ILE A 249 -5.16 -29.21 -21.27
N LYS A 250 -3.87 -28.95 -21.11
CA LYS A 250 -2.85 -29.99 -20.90
C LYS A 250 -2.21 -29.82 -19.52
N SER A 251 -2.17 -30.89 -18.75
CA SER A 251 -1.51 -30.93 -17.45
C SER A 251 -0.08 -31.49 -17.56
N GLN A 252 0.59 -31.64 -16.43
CA GLN A 252 1.86 -32.35 -16.32
C GLN A 252 1.82 -33.19 -15.03
N THR A 253 2.28 -34.43 -15.09
CA THR A 253 2.43 -35.29 -13.91
C THR A 253 3.33 -34.59 -12.88
N HIS A 254 2.90 -34.54 -11.62
CA HIS A 254 3.72 -33.95 -10.55
C HIS A 254 4.89 -34.87 -10.21
N LYS A 255 6.11 -34.34 -10.15
CA LYS A 255 7.34 -35.10 -9.87
C LYS A 255 7.50 -36.35 -10.74
N GLY A 256 7.11 -36.27 -12.02
CA GLY A 256 7.25 -37.37 -12.97
C GLY A 256 6.94 -36.96 -14.40
N ASP A 257 7.11 -37.90 -15.32
CA ASP A 257 6.85 -37.69 -16.74
C ASP A 257 5.37 -38.02 -17.08
N GLY A 258 4.82 -37.32 -18.07
CA GLY A 258 3.45 -37.56 -18.57
C GLY A 258 2.48 -36.41 -18.35
N PHE A 259 1.24 -36.58 -18.83
CA PHE A 259 0.21 -35.54 -18.81
C PHE A 259 -1.21 -36.11 -18.96
N ASN A 260 -2.21 -35.35 -18.53
CA ASN A 260 -3.60 -35.52 -18.98
C ASN A 260 -3.94 -34.37 -19.92
N GLU A 261 -4.81 -34.60 -20.90
CA GLU A 261 -5.15 -33.58 -21.89
C GLU A 261 -6.58 -33.67 -22.41
N LEU A 262 -7.19 -32.50 -22.58
CA LEU A 262 -8.35 -32.28 -23.44
C LEU A 262 -7.95 -31.28 -24.52
N ARG A 263 -8.05 -31.69 -25.80
CA ARG A 263 -7.65 -30.86 -26.94
C ARG A 263 -8.72 -30.88 -28.03
N PHE A 264 -8.90 -29.73 -28.66
CA PHE A 264 -9.76 -29.51 -29.82
C PHE A 264 -8.89 -29.06 -31.00
N GLU A 265 -9.05 -29.70 -32.15
CA GLU A 265 -8.51 -29.27 -33.45
C GLU A 265 -9.65 -28.71 -34.29
N ASP A 266 -9.50 -27.48 -34.78
CA ASP A 266 -10.52 -26.77 -35.54
C ASP A 266 -10.17 -26.61 -37.04
N GLU A 267 -9.04 -27.16 -37.50
CA GLU A 267 -8.66 -27.15 -38.92
C GLU A 267 -9.72 -27.85 -39.79
N LEU A 268 -10.08 -27.21 -40.92
CA LEU A 268 -11.17 -27.67 -41.78
C LEU A 268 -10.88 -29.05 -42.38
N GLY A 269 -11.79 -30.00 -42.14
CA GLY A 269 -11.65 -31.38 -42.62
C GLY A 269 -10.68 -32.23 -41.79
N ARG A 270 -10.17 -31.68 -40.69
CA ARG A 270 -9.28 -32.35 -39.71
C ARG A 270 -9.75 -32.14 -38.27
N GLN A 271 -11.01 -31.74 -38.08
CA GLN A 271 -11.52 -31.45 -36.74
C GLN A 271 -11.49 -32.70 -35.85
N GLU A 272 -11.05 -32.52 -34.60
CA GLU A 272 -10.86 -33.62 -33.65
C GLU A 272 -11.07 -33.14 -32.23
N VAL A 273 -11.66 -34.01 -31.39
CA VAL A 273 -11.59 -33.91 -29.93
C VAL A 273 -10.69 -35.03 -29.43
N PHE A 274 -9.56 -34.67 -28.82
CA PHE A 274 -8.61 -35.60 -28.22
C PHE A 274 -8.73 -35.56 -26.70
N ILE A 275 -8.90 -36.74 -26.10
CA ILE A 275 -8.97 -36.93 -24.66
C ILE A 275 -7.89 -37.94 -24.28
N HIS A 276 -7.00 -37.55 -23.37
CA HIS A 276 -5.94 -38.40 -22.87
C HIS A 276 -5.91 -38.43 -21.34
N ALA A 277 -5.97 -39.65 -20.80
CA ALA A 277 -5.69 -39.94 -19.41
C ALA A 277 -4.36 -40.68 -19.31
N GLN A 278 -3.42 -40.16 -18.51
CA GLN A 278 -2.10 -40.74 -18.32
C GLN A 278 -2.14 -42.15 -17.70
N LYS A 279 -3.18 -42.41 -16.90
CA LYS A 279 -3.33 -43.67 -16.16
C LYS A 279 -4.76 -44.20 -16.21
N ASP A 280 -5.63 -43.69 -15.34
CA ASP A 280 -7.00 -44.18 -15.19
C ASP A 280 -7.99 -43.16 -15.75
N GLN A 281 -8.99 -43.64 -16.51
CA GLN A 281 -10.13 -42.85 -16.98
C GLN A 281 -11.41 -43.51 -16.46
N ASN A 282 -12.07 -42.84 -15.51
CA ASN A 282 -13.29 -43.33 -14.84
C ASN A 282 -14.54 -42.65 -15.40
#